data_AF-A0A538ENY4-F1
#
_entry.id   AF-A0A538ENY4-F1
#
_cell.length_a   1.000
_cell.length_b   1.000
_cell.length_c   1.000
_cell.angle_alpha   90.00
_cell.angle_beta   90.00
_cell.angle_gamma   90.00
#
_symmetry.space_group_name_H-M   'P 1'
#
loop_
_entity.id
_entity.type
_entity.pdbx_description
1 polymer ?
#
loop_
_entity_poly.entity_id
_entity_poly.type
_entity_poly.pdbx_seq_one_letter_code
_entity_poly.pdbx_strand_id
1 'polypeptide(L)'
;MTAALVGFVRTLRHAGLDVGAERTQAMLAAVDALGVTAPRGAYWAGRLTLCGEPDDLPLYDAAFVAYFGGRMPRRQPPLPMAPRDQRPAALFSTVVHGRTR
;
A
#
# COMPACT_ATOMS: atom_id res chain seq x y z
N MET A 1 9.87 13.28 -5.14
CA MET A 1 9.33 11.95 -5.53
C MET A 1 8.25 12.07 -6.61
N THR A 2 7.25 12.94 -6.45
CA THR A 2 6.10 13.11 -7.37
C THR A 2 6.46 13.19 -8.86
N ALA A 3 7.44 14.01 -9.25
CA ALA A 3 7.87 14.12 -10.66
C ALA A 3 8.36 12.78 -11.24
N ALA A 4 9.09 11.99 -10.46
CA ALA A 4 9.54 10.66 -10.86
C ALA A 4 8.36 9.69 -11.03
N LEU A 5 7.33 9.78 -10.20
CA LEU A 5 6.11 8.96 -10.30
C LEU A 5 5.28 9.31 -11.53
N VAL A 6 5.13 10.61 -11.83
CA VAL A 6 4.43 11.06 -13.04
C VAL A 6 5.16 10.59 -14.30
N GLY A 7 6.50 10.68 -14.32
CA GLY A 7 7.31 10.12 -15.41
C GLY A 7 7.20 8.59 -15.53
N PHE A 8 7.11 7.89 -14.40
CA PHE A 8 6.88 6.44 -14.39
C PHE A 8 5.51 6.08 -14.97
N VAL A 9 4.44 6.79 -14.58
CA VAL A 9 3.09 6.59 -15.15
C VAL A 9 3.07 6.84 -16.66
N ARG A 10 3.80 7.84 -17.14
CA ARG A 10 3.96 8.05 -18.59
C ARG A 10 4.67 6.87 -19.26
N THR A 11 5.68 6.31 -18.62
CA THR A 11 6.40 5.12 -19.10
C THR A 11 5.47 3.91 -19.18
N LEU A 12 4.62 3.70 -18.17
CA LEU A 12 3.61 2.63 -18.16
C LEU A 12 2.63 2.74 -19.33
N ARG A 13 2.14 3.96 -19.61
CA ARG A 13 1.28 4.21 -20.78
C ARG A 13 1.98 3.91 -22.10
N HIS A 14 3.25 4.29 -22.24
CA HIS A 14 4.05 3.95 -23.42
C HIS A 14 4.31 2.44 -23.53
N ALA A 15 4.34 1.72 -22.41
CA ALA A 15 4.48 0.26 -22.39
C ALA A 15 3.17 -0.48 -22.69
N GLY A 16 2.04 0.23 -22.80
CA GLY A 16 0.73 -0.35 -23.13
C GLY A 16 -0.18 -0.61 -21.93
N LEU A 17 0.21 -0.19 -20.72
CA LEU A 17 -0.62 -0.31 -19.53
C LEU A 17 -1.62 0.85 -19.50
N ASP A 18 -2.92 0.55 -19.49
CA ASP A 18 -3.97 1.56 -19.47
C ASP A 18 -4.11 2.20 -18.08
N VAL A 19 -3.24 3.17 -17.82
CA VAL A 19 -3.26 3.94 -16.57
C VAL A 19 -4.05 5.22 -16.75
N GLY A 20 -5.32 5.19 -16.33
CA GLY A 20 -6.20 6.36 -16.27
C GLY A 20 -5.74 7.45 -15.29
N ALA A 21 -6.33 8.65 -15.43
CA ALA A 21 -6.05 9.79 -14.56
C ALA A 21 -6.45 9.53 -13.10
N GLU A 22 -7.58 8.85 -12.87
CA GLU A 22 -8.06 8.48 -11.53
C GLU A 22 -7.06 7.58 -10.80
N ARG A 23 -6.60 6.50 -11.45
CA ARG A 23 -5.57 5.60 -10.90
C ARG A 23 -4.25 6.32 -10.62
N THR A 24 -3.89 7.28 -11.48
CA THR A 24 -2.72 8.13 -11.24
C THR A 24 -2.87 8.96 -9.97
N GLN A 25 -4.04 9.59 -9.77
CA GLN A 25 -4.33 10.35 -8.55
C GLN A 25 -4.34 9.46 -7.31
N ALA A 26 -4.93 8.26 -7.41
CA ALA A 26 -4.93 7.27 -6.33
C ALA A 26 -3.51 6.85 -5.93
N MET A 27 -2.61 6.65 -6.90
CA MET A 27 -1.20 6.36 -6.64
C MET A 27 -0.52 7.50 -5.87
N LEU A 28 -0.71 8.74 -6.31
CA LEU A 28 -0.11 9.91 -5.65
C LEU A 28 -0.64 10.07 -4.22
N ALA A 29 -1.94 9.90 -4.00
CA ALA A 29 -2.56 9.92 -2.68
C ALA A 29 -2.04 8.78 -1.79
N ALA A 30 -1.87 7.57 -2.33
CA ALA A 30 -1.34 6.44 -1.58
C ALA A 30 0.13 6.66 -1.15
N VAL A 31 0.96 7.21 -2.04
CA VAL A 31 2.37 7.54 -1.72
C VAL A 31 2.44 8.59 -0.61
N ASP A 32 1.58 9.60 -0.65
CA ASP A 32 1.51 10.63 0.39
C ASP A 32 1.04 10.06 1.73
N ALA A 33 -0.08 9.31 1.73
CA ALA A 33 -0.63 8.68 2.92
C ALA A 33 0.33 7.68 3.59
N LEU A 34 1.17 6.99 2.80
CA LEU A 34 2.16 6.03 3.28
C LEU A 34 3.51 6.68 3.62
N GLY A 35 3.70 7.99 3.39
CA GLY A 35 4.97 8.67 3.61
C GLY A 35 6.12 8.10 2.78
N VAL A 36 5.84 7.68 1.55
CA VAL A 36 6.82 6.98 0.69
C VAL A 36 7.90 7.94 0.21
N THR A 37 9.12 7.73 0.69
CA THR A 37 10.31 8.52 0.32
C THR A 37 11.31 7.77 -0.56
N ALA A 38 11.11 6.47 -0.79
CA ALA A 38 12.02 5.61 -1.54
C ALA A 38 11.30 4.83 -2.65
N PRO A 39 11.99 4.49 -3.77
CA PRO A 39 11.41 3.73 -4.89
C PRO A 39 10.76 2.42 -4.46
N ARG A 40 11.32 1.77 -3.43
CA ARG A 40 10.76 0.53 -2.86
C ARG A 40 9.34 0.69 -2.35
N GLY A 41 9.01 1.80 -1.69
CA GLY A 41 7.64 2.08 -1.25
C GLY A 41 6.72 2.43 -2.41
N ALA A 42 7.25 3.16 -3.40
CA ALA A 42 6.50 3.54 -4.60
C ALA A 42 6.10 2.32 -5.44
N TYR A 43 6.95 1.30 -5.49
CA TYR A 43 6.67 0.03 -6.15
C TYR A 43 5.38 -0.62 -5.62
N TRP A 44 5.23 -0.72 -4.30
CA TRP A 44 4.06 -1.33 -3.67
C TRP A 44 2.82 -0.46 -3.76
N ALA A 45 2.97 0.86 -3.56
CA ALA A 45 1.87 1.81 -3.72
C ALA A 45 1.32 1.78 -5.16
N GLY A 46 2.19 1.74 -6.17
CA GLY A 46 1.77 1.63 -7.57
C GLY A 46 1.14 0.29 -7.90
N ARG A 47 1.65 -0.84 -7.40
CA ARG A 47 1.00 -2.15 -7.58
C ARG A 47 -0.42 -2.21 -7.03
N LEU A 48 -0.69 -1.51 -5.92
CA LEU A 48 -2.03 -1.48 -5.30
C LEU A 48 -3.01 -0.54 -6.01
N THR A 49 -2.53 0.44 -6.75
CA THR A 49 -3.37 1.53 -7.29
C THR A 49 -3.45 1.55 -8.82
N LEU A 50 -2.42 1.06 -9.51
CA LEU A 50 -2.32 1.10 -10.96
C LEU A 50 -2.75 -0.22 -11.60
N CYS A 51 -2.40 -1.36 -11.02
CA CYS A 51 -2.78 -2.69 -11.52
C CYS A 51 -4.24 -2.99 -11.17
N GLY A 52 -5.08 -3.21 -12.17
CA GLY A 52 -6.49 -3.56 -12.02
C GLY A 52 -6.78 -5.05 -12.21
N GLU A 53 -5.96 -5.73 -13.01
CA GLU A 53 -6.05 -7.17 -13.28
C GLU A 53 -4.67 -7.82 -13.08
N PRO A 54 -4.58 -9.11 -12.72
CA PRO A 54 -3.33 -9.88 -12.71
C PRO A 54 -2.42 -9.71 -13.93
N ASP A 55 -2.99 -9.53 -15.13
CA ASP A 55 -2.21 -9.36 -16.38
C ASP A 55 -1.44 -8.03 -16.44
N ASP A 56 -1.79 -7.05 -15.61
CA ASP A 56 -1.04 -5.78 -15.51
C ASP A 56 0.31 -5.97 -14.79
N LEU A 57 0.44 -7.00 -13.96
CA LEU A 57 1.59 -7.19 -13.07
C LEU A 57 2.91 -7.36 -13.82
N PRO A 58 3.02 -8.24 -14.84
CA PRO A 58 4.28 -8.44 -15.56
C PRO A 58 4.75 -7.16 -16.27
N LEU A 59 3.81 -6.40 -16.86
CA LEU A 59 4.12 -5.16 -17.55
C LEU A 59 4.57 -4.06 -16.58
N TYR A 60 3.86 -3.94 -15.46
CA TYR A 60 4.23 -3.03 -14.39
C TYR A 60 5.63 -3.33 -13.83
N ASP A 61 5.90 -4.61 -13.55
CA ASP A 61 7.15 -5.07 -12.97
C ASP A 61 8.34 -4.81 -13.91
N ALA A 62 8.18 -5.10 -15.21
CA ALA A 62 9.19 -4.81 -16.23
C ALA A 62 9.45 -3.31 -16.38
N ALA A 63 8.40 -2.49 -16.46
CA ALA A 63 8.51 -1.05 -16.57
C ALA A 63 9.17 -0.42 -15.34
N PHE A 64 8.90 -0.95 -14.14
CA PHE A 64 9.49 -0.45 -12.89
C PHE A 64 11.00 -0.69 -12.86
N VAL A 65 11.43 -1.90 -13.23
CA VAL A 65 12.86 -2.25 -13.34
C VAL A 65 13.56 -1.36 -14.36
N ALA A 66 12.96 -1.16 -15.53
CA ALA A 66 13.51 -0.33 -16.59
C ALA A 66 13.62 1.15 -16.19
N TYR A 67 12.60 1.71 -15.54
CA TYR A 67 12.54 3.13 -15.22
C TYR A 67 13.37 3.52 -14.00
N PHE A 68 13.37 2.71 -12.94
CA PHE A 68 14.10 3.02 -11.69
C PHE A 68 15.50 2.38 -11.64
N GLY A 69 15.90 1.64 -12.67
CA GLY A 69 17.26 1.09 -12.82
C GLY A 69 17.64 0.05 -11.75
N GLY A 70 16.66 -0.63 -11.16
CA GLY A 70 16.86 -1.50 -10.00
C GLY A 70 16.12 -2.85 -10.11
N ARG A 71 16.46 -3.79 -9.23
CA ARG A 71 15.72 -5.05 -9.11
C ARG A 71 14.36 -4.82 -8.47
N MET A 72 13.38 -5.67 -8.81
CA MET A 72 12.08 -5.66 -8.14
C MET A 72 12.26 -5.79 -6.62
N PRO A 73 11.57 -4.95 -5.83
CA PRO A 73 11.55 -5.10 -4.39
C PRO A 73 11.07 -6.49 -3.98
N ARG A 74 11.86 -7.19 -3.17
CA ARG A 74 11.40 -8.44 -2.56
C ARG A 74 10.23 -8.14 -1.63
N ARG A 75 9.21 -9.02 -1.69
CA ARG A 75 8.15 -9.07 -0.68
C ARG A 75 8.80 -9.26 0.67
N GLN A 76 8.54 -8.35 1.59
CA GLN A 76 9.00 -8.49 2.96
C GLN A 76 8.09 -9.50 3.67
N PRO A 77 8.63 -10.46 4.43
CA PRO A 77 7.81 -11.27 5.32
C PRO A 77 7.06 -10.33 6.29
N PRO A 78 5.86 -10.71 6.73
CA PRO A 78 5.14 -9.95 7.74
C PRO A 78 6.08 -9.68 8.92
N LEU A 79 6.15 -8.42 9.36
CA LEU A 79 6.78 -8.14 10.64
C LEU A 79 6.05 -8.96 11.70
N PRO A 80 6.75 -9.56 12.67
CA PRO A 80 6.10 -10.19 13.81
C PRO A 80 5.13 -9.17 14.39
N MET A 81 3.82 -9.45 14.30
CA MET A 81 2.85 -8.59 14.95
C MET A 81 3.12 -8.77 16.44
N ALA A 82 3.66 -7.73 17.09
CA ALA A 82 3.67 -7.69 18.55
C ALA A 82 2.23 -7.99 18.99
N PRO A 83 2.01 -8.90 19.95
CA PRO A 83 0.68 -9.16 20.46
C PRO A 83 0.03 -7.82 20.76
N ARG A 84 -1.06 -7.48 20.05
CA ARG A 84 -1.87 -6.34 20.43
C ARG A 84 -2.30 -6.66 21.85
N ASP A 85 -1.98 -5.78 22.80
CA ASP A 85 -2.44 -5.88 24.17
C ASP A 85 -3.97 -5.98 24.13
N GLN A 86 -4.47 -7.22 24.09
CA GLN A 86 -5.89 -7.53 24.18
C GLN A 86 -6.23 -7.37 25.65
N ARG A 87 -6.29 -6.12 26.12
CA ARG A 87 -6.87 -5.86 27.43
C ARG A 87 -8.35 -6.23 27.29
N PRO A 88 -8.84 -7.29 27.94
CA PRO A 88 -10.27 -7.53 27.96
C PRO A 88 -10.89 -6.29 28.60
N ALA A 89 -11.76 -5.61 27.86
CA ALA A 89 -12.63 -4.61 28.43
C ALA A 89 -13.40 -5.32 29.54
N ALA A 90 -13.01 -5.08 30.79
CA ALA A 90 -13.67 -5.66 31.95
C ALA A 90 -15.14 -5.21 31.87
N LEU A 91 -15.99 -6.12 31.41
CA LEU A 91 -17.42 -5.93 31.32
C LEU A 91 -17.92 -5.75 32.75
N PHE A 92 -18.35 -4.52 33.04
CA PHE A 92 -19.21 -4.07 34.13
C PHE A 92 -19.63 -5.18 35.10
N SER A 93 -18.94 -5.28 36.24
CA SER A 93 -19.53 -5.87 37.43
C SER A 93 -20.52 -4.87 38.02
N THR A 94 -21.76 -4.91 37.55
CA THR A 94 -22.89 -4.29 38.24
C THR A 94 -23.16 -5.11 39.50
N VAL A 95 -22.62 -4.69 40.64
CA VAL A 95 -23.08 -5.15 41.95
C VAL A 95 -24.47 -4.57 42.18
N VAL A 96 -25.51 -5.37 41.88
CA VAL A 96 -26.88 -5.11 42.31
C VAL A 96 -27.13 -5.78 43.66
N HIS A 97 -27.20 -4.92 44.68
CA HIS A 97 -28.04 -4.93 45.88
C HIS A 97 -28.48 -6.27 46.50
N GLY A 98 -28.03 -6.51 47.74
CA GLY A 98 -28.65 -7.44 48.69
C GLY A 98 -28.81 -6.79 50.06
N ARG A 99 -29.91 -6.05 50.26
CA ARG A 99 -30.45 -5.67 51.58
C ARG A 99 -30.95 -6.94 52.28
N THR A 100 -30.44 -7.21 53.48
CA THR A 100 -31.10 -7.90 54.62
C THR A 100 -30.06 -7.93 55.75
N ARG A 101 -30.33 -7.59 57.00
CA ARG A 101 -31.54 -7.27 57.76
C ARG A 101 -31.10 -6.53 59.01
#